data_AF-A0A9D8KNH7-F1
#
_entry.id   AF-A0A9D8KNH7-F1
#
_cell.length_a   1.000
_cell.length_b   1.000
_cell.length_c   1.000
_cell.angle_alpha   90.00
_cell.angle_beta   90.00
_cell.angle_gamma   90.00
#
_symmetry.space_group_name_H-M   'P 1'
#
loop_
_entity.id
_entity.type
_entity.pdbx_description
1 polymer ?
#
loop_
_entity_poly.entity_id
_entity_poly.type
_entity_poly.pdbx_seq_one_letter_code
_entity_poly.pdbx_strand_id
1 'polypeptide(L)'
;MKQLLATILLGAGNVVAITLLKHLESRQVESLLAVIASACVGIILTKAGEYLLLELPLRFRPLRRLLDPRAALEGRWLEHIPGLPGNPYTVLTISYNAESKSYCMHGRNYDINRNELRTFDSQHVSISSSLNQVLYTYTAHQSLENQSDAAGVCCMDFRSSNSGKLDSGQGFFFNRDPQATKFSFSFKRVAGRDAESDQSIIDRMTPAPALPIAVHQ
;
A
#
# COMPACT_ATOMS: atom_id res chain seq x y z
N MET A 1 -10.66 -16.89 0.86
CA MET A 1 -10.73 -16.65 -0.60
C MET A 1 -9.56 -17.26 -1.38
N LYS A 2 -8.28 -16.93 -1.08
CA LYS A 2 -7.13 -17.51 -1.80
C LYS A 2 -7.09 -19.05 -1.82
N GLN A 3 -7.33 -19.68 -0.66
CA GLN A 3 -7.40 -21.15 -0.55
C GLN A 3 -8.51 -21.74 -1.43
N LEU A 4 -9.70 -21.14 -1.42
CA LEU A 4 -10.83 -21.58 -2.25
C LEU A 4 -10.49 -21.48 -3.76
N LEU A 5 -9.90 -20.37 -4.21
CA LEU A 5 -9.48 -20.21 -5.60
C LEU A 5 -8.40 -21.23 -5.99
N ALA A 6 -7.43 -21.49 -5.11
CA ALA A 6 -6.40 -22.51 -5.35
C ALA A 6 -7.02 -23.91 -5.48
N THR A 7 -7.97 -24.27 -4.62
CA THR A 7 -8.69 -25.55 -4.70
C THR A 7 -9.47 -25.68 -6.01
N ILE A 8 -10.16 -24.62 -6.44
CA ILE A 8 -10.91 -24.62 -7.72
C ILE A 8 -9.95 -24.80 -8.90
N LEU A 9 -8.80 -24.13 -8.90
CA LEU A 9 -7.80 -24.25 -9.96
C LEU A 9 -7.19 -25.65 -10.05
N LEU A 10 -6.86 -26.25 -8.91
CA LEU A 10 -6.37 -27.62 -8.84
C LEU A 10 -7.40 -28.61 -9.39
N GLY A 11 -8.68 -28.43 -9.02
CA GLY A 11 -9.77 -29.24 -9.54
C GLY A 11 -9.91 -29.13 -11.07
N ALA A 12 -9.92 -27.90 -11.60
CA ALA A 12 -10.01 -27.66 -13.04
C ALA A 12 -8.82 -28.23 -13.81
N GLY A 13 -7.60 -28.04 -13.30
CA GLY A 13 -6.37 -28.59 -13.90
C GLY A 13 -6.41 -30.12 -13.99
N ASN A 14 -6.86 -30.79 -12.93
CA ASN A 14 -7.00 -32.25 -12.90
C ASN A 14 -8.06 -32.75 -13.89
N VAL A 15 -9.20 -32.07 -14.01
CA VAL A 15 -10.23 -32.44 -14.99
C VAL A 15 -9.68 -32.36 -16.42
N VAL A 16 -8.92 -31.30 -16.75
CA VAL A 16 -8.30 -31.17 -18.08
C VAL A 16 -7.24 -32.25 -18.29
N ALA A 17 -6.39 -32.53 -17.29
CA ALA A 17 -5.38 -33.58 -17.39
C ALA A 17 -6.00 -34.96 -17.64
N ILE A 18 -7.03 -35.35 -16.88
CA ILE A 18 -7.75 -36.61 -17.06
C ILE A 18 -8.42 -36.67 -18.44
N THR A 19 -9.01 -35.56 -18.89
CA THR A 19 -9.65 -35.50 -20.22
C THR A 19 -8.62 -35.68 -21.34
N LEU A 20 -7.45 -35.03 -21.21
CA LEU A 20 -6.36 -35.17 -22.16
C LEU A 20 -5.77 -36.59 -22.15
N LEU A 21 -5.60 -37.20 -20.97
CA LEU A 21 -5.14 -38.58 -20.85
C LEU A 21 -6.06 -39.54 -21.63
N LYS A 22 -7.37 -39.48 -21.36
CA LYS A 22 -8.36 -40.29 -22.08
C LYS A 22 -8.31 -40.07 -23.60
N HIS A 23 -8.10 -38.81 -24.03
CA HIS A 23 -7.97 -38.49 -25.44
C HIS A 23 -6.71 -39.11 -26.07
N LEU A 24 -5.56 -39.04 -25.39
CA LEU A 24 -4.30 -39.62 -25.87
C LEU A 24 -4.36 -41.15 -25.91
N GLU A 25 -4.96 -41.78 -24.89
CA GLU A 25 -5.21 -43.23 -24.87
C GLU A 25 -6.09 -43.67 -26.05
N SER A 26 -7.13 -42.90 -26.39
CA SER A 26 -7.99 -43.19 -27.56
C SER A 26 -7.24 -43.11 -28.90
N ARG A 27 -6.09 -42.42 -28.93
CA ARG A 27 -5.20 -42.31 -30.10
C ARG A 27 -4.07 -43.34 -30.09
N GLN A 28 -4.11 -44.31 -29.17
CA GLN A 28 -3.09 -45.35 -29.02
C GLN A 28 -1.68 -44.80 -28.73
N VAL A 29 -1.59 -43.62 -28.11
CA VAL A 29 -0.32 -43.15 -27.55
C VAL A 29 0.09 -44.08 -26.42
N GLU A 30 1.38 -44.41 -26.33
CA GLU A 30 1.94 -45.24 -25.26
C GLU A 30 1.53 -44.68 -23.88
N SER A 31 1.02 -45.55 -23.01
CA SER A 31 0.39 -45.15 -21.73
C SER A 31 1.30 -44.27 -20.87
N LEU A 32 2.61 -44.57 -20.82
CA LEU A 32 3.56 -43.77 -20.06
C LEU A 32 3.69 -42.35 -20.63
N LEU A 33 3.81 -42.21 -21.96
CA LEU A 33 3.89 -40.91 -22.62
C LEU A 33 2.59 -40.11 -22.45
N ALA A 34 1.44 -40.77 -22.52
CA ALA A 34 0.14 -40.13 -22.30
C ALA A 34 -0.02 -39.59 -20.87
N VAL A 35 0.41 -40.36 -19.86
CA VAL A 35 0.42 -39.94 -18.45
C VAL A 35 1.37 -38.76 -18.23
N ILE A 36 2.58 -38.79 -18.78
CA ILE A 36 3.54 -37.69 -18.64
C ILE A 36 3.00 -36.42 -19.31
N ALA A 37 2.50 -36.51 -20.55
CA ALA A 37 1.97 -35.37 -21.28
C ALA A 37 0.77 -34.73 -20.56
N SER A 38 -0.17 -35.55 -20.08
CA SER A 38 -1.34 -35.06 -19.33
C SER A 38 -0.95 -34.42 -18.00
N ALA A 39 0.00 -35.00 -17.26
CA ALA A 39 0.52 -34.41 -16.03
C ALA A 39 1.20 -33.06 -16.29
N CYS A 40 2.05 -32.96 -17.31
CA CYS A 40 2.71 -31.71 -17.71
C CYS A 40 1.70 -30.61 -18.04
N VAL A 41 0.67 -30.92 -18.85
CA VAL A 41 -0.40 -29.96 -19.17
C VAL A 41 -1.18 -29.54 -17.93
N GLY A 42 -1.51 -30.49 -17.05
CA GLY A 42 -2.16 -30.19 -15.77
C GLY A 42 -1.35 -29.23 -14.90
N ILE A 43 -0.04 -29.45 -14.77
CA ILE A 43 0.89 -28.58 -14.03
C ILE A 43 0.94 -27.19 -14.67
N ILE A 44 1.12 -27.10 -15.99
CA ILE A 44 1.20 -25.83 -16.73
C ILE A 44 -0.09 -25.02 -16.54
N LEU A 45 -1.26 -25.65 -16.71
CA LEU A 45 -2.54 -24.97 -16.55
C LEU A 45 -2.78 -24.51 -15.11
N THR A 46 -2.41 -25.33 -14.12
CA THR A 46 -2.52 -24.95 -12.71
C THR A 46 -1.63 -23.76 -12.41
N LYS A 47 -0.38 -23.74 -12.90
CA LYS A 47 0.55 -22.63 -12.70
C LYS A 47 0.15 -21.36 -13.45
N ALA A 48 -0.33 -21.50 -14.68
CA ALA A 48 -0.89 -20.38 -15.44
C ALA A 48 -2.12 -19.81 -14.73
N GLY A 49 -3.01 -20.66 -14.22
CA GLY A 49 -4.18 -20.26 -13.44
C GLY A 49 -3.80 -19.55 -12.13
N GLU A 50 -2.82 -20.07 -11.39
CA GLU A 50 -2.27 -19.45 -10.19
C GLU A 50 -1.73 -18.05 -10.50
N TYR A 51 -0.94 -17.93 -11.56
CA TYR A 51 -0.41 -16.64 -12.00
C TYR A 51 -1.54 -15.66 -12.39
N LEU A 52 -2.46 -16.08 -13.25
CA LEU A 52 -3.53 -15.21 -13.77
C LEU A 52 -4.53 -14.77 -12.70
N LEU A 53 -4.82 -15.62 -11.70
CA LEU A 53 -5.85 -15.34 -10.70
C LEU A 53 -5.30 -14.84 -9.37
N LEU A 54 -4.04 -15.13 -9.04
CA LEU A 54 -3.46 -14.74 -7.75
C LEU A 54 -2.34 -13.72 -7.88
N GLU A 55 -1.52 -13.75 -8.94
CA GLU A 55 -0.37 -12.84 -9.07
C GLU A 55 -0.66 -11.64 -9.96
N LEU A 56 -1.24 -11.87 -11.15
CA LEU A 56 -1.56 -10.83 -12.12
C LEU A 56 -2.49 -9.76 -11.53
N PRO A 57 -3.56 -10.11 -10.78
CA PRO A 57 -4.44 -9.11 -10.19
C PRO A 57 -3.72 -8.21 -9.17
N LEU A 58 -2.64 -8.69 -8.54
CA LEU A 58 -1.85 -7.89 -7.61
C LEU A 58 -1.01 -6.82 -8.31
N ARG A 59 -0.80 -6.91 -9.63
CA ARG A 59 -0.12 -5.88 -10.42
C ARG A 59 -1.02 -4.72 -10.78
N PHE A 60 -2.33 -4.95 -10.86
CA PHE A 60 -3.32 -3.94 -11.25
C PHE A 60 -4.14 -3.50 -10.04
N ARG A 61 -3.94 -2.24 -9.62
CA ARG A 61 -4.62 -1.64 -8.46
C ARG A 61 -6.14 -1.88 -8.41
N PRO A 62 -6.93 -1.74 -9.49
CA PRO A 62 -8.37 -1.98 -9.44
C PRO A 62 -8.73 -3.43 -9.11
N LEU A 63 -8.01 -4.39 -9.70
CA LEU A 63 -8.23 -5.82 -9.46
C LEU A 63 -7.77 -6.21 -8.05
N ARG A 64 -6.63 -5.68 -7.60
CA ARG A 64 -6.11 -5.93 -6.25
C ARG A 64 -7.11 -5.54 -5.17
N ARG A 65 -7.86 -4.44 -5.34
CA ARG A 65 -8.93 -4.03 -4.41
C ARG A 65 -10.03 -5.07 -4.21
N LEU A 66 -10.28 -5.93 -5.19
CA LEU A 66 -11.25 -7.01 -5.06
C LEU A 66 -10.69 -8.20 -4.24
N LEU A 67 -9.37 -8.41 -4.29
CA LEU A 67 -8.72 -9.58 -3.72
C LEU A 67 -8.03 -9.34 -2.38
N ASP A 68 -7.57 -8.11 -2.15
CA ASP A 68 -6.83 -7.70 -0.97
C ASP A 68 -7.52 -6.49 -0.31
N PRO A 69 -8.19 -6.66 0.84
CA PRO A 69 -8.86 -5.55 1.52
C PRO A 69 -7.89 -4.43 1.93
N ARG A 70 -6.59 -4.73 2.08
CA ARG A 70 -5.56 -3.73 2.39
C ARG A 70 -5.40 -2.70 1.29
N ALA A 71 -5.77 -3.01 0.05
CA ALA A 71 -5.68 -2.08 -1.07
C ALA A 71 -6.62 -0.87 -0.93
N ALA A 72 -7.57 -0.91 0.02
CA ALA A 72 -8.37 0.24 0.41
C ALA A 72 -7.55 1.34 1.11
N LEU A 73 -6.37 1.02 1.65
CA LEU A 73 -5.46 1.97 2.30
C LEU A 73 -4.56 2.69 1.28
N GLU A 74 -4.39 2.13 0.09
CA GLU A 74 -3.47 2.67 -0.91
C GLU A 74 -3.88 4.05 -1.42
N GLY A 75 -2.88 4.87 -1.71
CA GLY A 75 -3.02 6.20 -2.25
C GLY A 75 -2.34 7.24 -1.37
N ARG A 76 -2.73 8.50 -1.59
CA ARG A 76 -2.11 9.65 -0.94
C ARG A 76 -2.93 10.12 0.25
N TRP A 77 -2.23 10.49 1.29
CA TRP A 77 -2.74 10.92 2.58
C TRP A 77 -2.00 12.18 3.00
N LEU A 78 -2.74 13.15 3.54
CA LEU A 78 -2.16 14.33 4.14
C LEU A 78 -2.26 14.20 5.65
N GLU A 79 -1.11 14.17 6.32
CA GLU A 79 -1.00 14.19 7.77
C GLU A 79 -0.81 15.63 8.25
N HIS A 80 -1.36 15.90 9.42
CA HIS A 80 -1.19 17.14 10.16
C HIS A 80 -0.78 16.82 11.60
N ILE A 81 0.40 17.31 11.99
CA ILE A 81 1.05 17.07 13.28
C ILE A 81 0.90 18.36 14.13
N PRO A 82 -0.12 18.46 15.00
CA PRO A 82 -0.28 19.63 15.85
C PRO A 82 0.91 19.78 16.80
N GLY A 83 1.41 21.01 16.95
CA GLY A 83 2.46 21.33 17.91
C GLY A 83 3.90 21.09 17.44
N LEU A 84 4.11 20.68 16.17
CA LEU A 84 5.44 20.60 15.57
C LEU A 84 5.62 21.76 14.55
N PRO A 85 5.91 23.00 14.99
CA PRO A 85 5.86 24.19 14.13
C PRO A 85 6.84 24.15 12.97
N GLY A 86 7.93 23.38 13.08
CA GLY A 86 8.88 23.20 12.00
C GLY A 86 8.36 22.31 10.87
N ASN A 87 7.53 21.31 11.16
CA ASN A 87 7.11 20.29 10.20
C ASN A 87 5.66 19.83 10.48
N PRO A 88 4.67 20.70 10.30
CA PRO A 88 3.29 20.38 10.62
C PRO A 88 2.62 19.45 9.59
N TYR A 89 3.15 19.34 8.37
CA TYR A 89 2.47 18.62 7.28
C TYR A 89 3.32 17.50 6.69
N THR A 90 2.66 16.37 6.42
CA THR A 90 3.25 15.26 5.68
C THR A 90 2.33 14.86 4.54
N VAL A 91 2.85 14.76 3.32
CA VAL A 91 2.16 14.04 2.24
C VAL A 91 2.74 12.64 2.16
N LEU A 92 1.91 11.65 2.49
CA LEU A 92 2.26 10.24 2.57
C LEU A 92 1.58 9.46 1.45
N THR A 93 2.32 8.56 0.81
CA THR A 93 1.81 7.63 -0.19
C THR A 93 1.96 6.21 0.31
N ILE A 94 0.84 5.48 0.40
CA ILE A 94 0.82 4.04 0.65
C ILE A 94 0.67 3.33 -0.68
N SER A 95 1.62 2.49 -1.03
CA SER A 95 1.60 1.73 -2.28
C SER A 95 2.01 0.27 -2.04
N TYR A 96 1.63 -0.59 -2.97
CA TYR A 96 2.03 -1.99 -2.97
C TYR A 96 3.07 -2.20 -4.06
N ASN A 97 4.22 -2.74 -3.68
CA ASN A 97 5.26 -3.15 -4.60
C ASN A 97 4.97 -4.60 -5.04
N ALA A 98 4.69 -4.78 -6.34
CA ALA A 98 4.36 -6.08 -6.90
C ALA A 98 5.55 -7.03 -7.00
N GLU A 99 6.78 -6.51 -7.04
CA GLU A 99 8.01 -7.30 -7.12
C GLU A 99 8.35 -7.90 -5.75
N SER A 100 8.40 -7.06 -4.71
CA SER A 100 8.64 -7.51 -3.32
C SER A 100 7.41 -8.11 -2.64
N LYS A 101 6.25 -8.04 -3.30
CA LYS A 101 4.94 -8.47 -2.79
C LYS A 101 4.57 -7.85 -1.43
N SER A 102 5.08 -6.65 -1.13
CA SER A 102 4.91 -5.96 0.14
C SER A 102 4.34 -4.55 -0.04
N TYR A 103 3.75 -4.01 1.02
CA TYR A 103 3.39 -2.60 1.07
C TYR A 103 4.61 -1.76 1.46
N CYS A 104 4.73 -0.59 0.86
CA CYS A 104 5.69 0.42 1.23
C CYS A 104 4.99 1.76 1.41
N MET A 105 5.63 2.64 2.16
CA MET A 105 5.17 3.98 2.43
C MET A 105 6.31 4.94 2.13
N HIS A 106 5.99 5.96 1.35
CA HIS A 106 6.89 7.06 1.04
C HIS A 106 6.21 8.35 1.48
N GLY A 107 6.92 9.24 2.15
CA GLY A 107 6.35 10.52 2.56
C GLY A 107 7.30 11.68 2.39
N ARG A 108 6.71 12.86 2.34
CA ARG A 108 7.41 14.15 2.26
C ARG A 108 6.87 15.08 3.31
N ASN A 109 7.78 15.72 4.01
CA ASN A 109 7.51 16.60 5.13
C ASN A 109 7.66 18.06 4.71
N TYR A 110 6.73 18.90 5.15
CA TYR A 110 6.62 20.28 4.75
C TYR A 110 6.50 21.19 5.97
N ASP A 111 7.19 22.33 5.92
CA ASP A 111 7.03 23.40 6.92
C ASP A 111 5.71 24.17 6.73
N ILE A 112 5.47 25.18 7.59
CA ILE A 112 4.28 26.05 7.49
C ILE A 112 4.23 26.85 6.17
N ASN A 113 5.38 27.10 5.56
CA ASN A 113 5.55 27.84 4.32
C ASN A 113 5.50 26.91 3.09
N ARG A 114 5.27 25.62 3.32
CA ARG A 114 5.24 24.54 2.34
C ARG A 114 6.59 24.25 1.66
N ASN A 115 7.70 24.62 2.28
CA ASN A 115 9.00 24.16 1.86
C ASN A 115 9.15 22.69 2.26
N GLU A 116 9.61 21.85 1.33
CA GLU A 116 9.96 20.48 1.63
C GLU A 116 11.20 20.46 2.55
N LEU A 117 11.08 19.76 3.66
CA LEU A 117 12.16 19.62 4.64
C LEU A 117 12.86 18.28 4.54
N ARG A 118 12.06 17.22 4.40
CA ARG A 118 12.53 15.83 4.47
C ARG A 118 11.68 14.94 3.60
N THR A 119 12.28 13.85 3.16
CA THR A 119 11.58 12.70 2.60
C THR A 119 11.75 11.53 3.55
N PHE A 120 10.84 10.56 3.55
CA PHE A 120 11.04 9.33 4.29
C PHE A 120 10.53 8.13 3.54
N ASP A 121 11.16 6.99 3.81
CA ASP A 121 10.78 5.69 3.30
C ASP A 121 10.58 4.71 4.45
N SER A 122 9.52 3.91 4.34
CA SER A 122 9.29 2.83 5.28
C SER A 122 10.30 1.71 5.10
N GLN A 123 10.86 1.21 6.20
CA GLN A 123 11.73 0.04 6.21
C GLN A 123 10.92 -1.26 6.38
N HIS A 124 9.85 -1.20 7.18
CA HIS A 124 8.93 -2.31 7.40
C HIS A 124 7.51 -1.78 7.53
N VAL A 125 6.53 -2.46 6.92
CA VAL A 125 5.10 -2.11 7.00
C VAL A 125 4.30 -3.35 7.37
N SER A 126 3.52 -3.24 8.44
CA SER A 126 2.53 -4.22 8.88
C SER A 126 1.14 -3.61 8.78
N ILE A 127 0.21 -4.34 8.18
CA ILE A 127 -1.17 -3.88 7.98
C ILE A 127 -2.13 -4.90 8.58
N SER A 128 -2.96 -4.45 9.52
CA SER A 128 -4.06 -5.21 10.07
C SER A 128 -5.38 -4.76 9.45
N SER A 129 -5.91 -5.54 8.50
CA SER A 129 -7.19 -5.22 7.85
C SER A 129 -8.39 -5.31 8.78
N SER A 130 -8.34 -6.17 9.81
CA SER A 130 -9.44 -6.28 10.78
C SER A 130 -9.52 -5.06 11.70
N LEU A 131 -8.38 -4.42 11.96
CA LEU A 131 -8.29 -3.23 12.81
C LEU A 131 -8.22 -1.92 12.02
N ASN A 132 -8.17 -1.99 10.68
CA ASN A 132 -7.87 -0.85 9.82
C ASN A 132 -6.64 -0.06 10.30
N GLN A 133 -5.58 -0.77 10.66
CA GLN A 133 -4.37 -0.20 11.26
C GLN A 133 -3.14 -0.46 10.40
N VAL A 134 -2.25 0.52 10.32
CA VAL A 134 -0.92 0.39 9.70
C VAL A 134 0.14 0.71 10.75
N LEU A 135 1.09 -0.20 10.93
CA LEU A 135 2.28 -0.01 11.76
C LEU A 135 3.50 -0.06 10.85
N TYR A 136 4.36 0.95 10.89
CA TYR A 136 5.56 0.96 10.08
C TYR A 136 6.76 1.54 10.82
N THR A 137 7.95 1.13 10.39
CA THR A 137 9.21 1.77 10.75
C THR A 137 9.69 2.60 9.57
N TYR A 138 10.38 3.72 9.83
CA TYR A 138 10.84 4.61 8.77
C TYR A 138 12.24 5.14 9.02
N THR A 139 12.86 5.56 7.92
CA THR A 139 14.05 6.42 7.91
C THR A 139 13.71 7.65 7.09
N ALA A 140 13.95 8.83 7.65
CA ALA A 140 13.75 10.12 7.05
C ALA A 140 15.10 10.73 6.68
N HIS A 141 15.20 11.14 5.42
CA HIS A 141 16.36 11.75 4.80
C HIS A 141 16.11 13.24 4.58
N GLN A 142 17.18 14.02 4.73
CA GLN A 142 17.11 15.48 4.67
C GLN A 142 17.31 15.96 3.24
N SER A 143 16.55 16.98 2.84
CA SER A 143 16.76 17.61 1.53
C SER A 143 17.89 18.65 1.55
N LEU A 144 18.40 19.03 2.74
CA LEU A 144 19.46 20.04 2.93
C LEU A 144 20.67 19.47 3.68
N GLU A 145 21.88 19.85 3.24
CA GLU A 145 23.15 19.49 3.89
C GLU A 145 23.20 20.07 5.32
N ASN A 146 23.64 19.28 6.31
CA ASN A 146 23.90 19.63 7.72
C ASN A 146 22.86 19.28 8.80
N GLN A 147 21.96 18.33 8.57
CA GLN A 147 21.18 17.76 9.66
C GLN A 147 21.19 16.22 9.61
N SER A 148 21.06 15.58 10.77
CA SER A 148 21.07 14.13 10.90
C SER A 148 19.78 13.49 10.37
N ASP A 149 19.91 12.30 9.77
CA ASP A 149 18.77 11.43 9.47
C ASP A 149 17.95 11.15 10.75
N ALA A 150 16.64 11.00 10.58
CA ALA A 150 15.76 10.58 11.65
C ALA A 150 15.20 9.19 11.35
N ALA A 151 15.05 8.35 12.37
CA ALA A 151 14.39 7.06 12.23
C ALA A 151 13.31 6.93 13.29
N GLY A 152 12.31 6.09 13.07
CA GLY A 152 11.24 5.95 14.03
C GLY A 152 10.25 4.83 13.73
N VAL A 153 9.21 4.80 14.54
CA VAL A 153 8.07 3.88 14.42
C VAL A 153 6.80 4.70 14.41
N CYS A 154 5.86 4.38 13.53
CA CYS A 154 4.60 5.07 13.37
C CYS A 154 3.43 4.08 13.35
N CYS A 155 2.34 4.45 14.02
CA CYS A 155 1.08 3.73 14.02
C CYS A 155 -0.03 4.65 13.47
N MET A 156 -0.82 4.14 12.54
CA MET A 156 -1.94 4.83 11.91
C MET A 156 -3.22 4.02 12.04
N ASP A 157 -4.26 4.62 12.60
CA ASP A 157 -5.59 4.07 12.73
C ASP A 157 -6.54 4.76 11.75
N PHE A 158 -7.03 3.99 10.77
CA PHE A 158 -7.90 4.49 9.71
C PHE A 158 -9.37 4.40 10.12
N ARG A 159 -10.13 5.41 9.74
CA ARG A 159 -11.57 5.50 9.98
C ARG A 159 -12.32 5.40 8.66
N SER A 160 -13.38 4.59 8.67
CA SER A 160 -14.34 4.52 7.59
C SER A 160 -15.38 5.62 7.73
N SER A 161 -15.68 6.30 6.64
CA SER A 161 -16.88 7.13 6.50
C SER A 161 -18.16 6.29 6.55
N ASN A 162 -19.31 6.97 6.61
CA ASN A 162 -20.63 6.33 6.50
C ASN A 162 -20.81 5.52 5.20
N SER A 163 -20.02 5.81 4.16
CA SER A 163 -20.02 5.06 2.90
C SER A 163 -19.15 3.79 2.92
N GLY A 164 -18.50 3.49 4.06
CA GLY A 164 -17.53 2.40 4.20
C GLY A 164 -16.15 2.71 3.61
N LYS A 165 -15.96 3.88 2.98
CA LYS A 165 -14.66 4.31 2.44
C LYS A 165 -13.75 4.83 3.54
N LEU A 166 -12.49 4.38 3.53
CA LEU A 166 -11.41 4.92 4.38
C LEU A 166 -10.97 6.28 3.84
N ASP A 167 -11.28 7.35 4.56
CA ASP A 167 -11.07 8.73 4.12
C ASP A 167 -10.28 9.59 5.12
N SER A 168 -10.11 9.11 6.35
CA SER A 168 -9.48 9.86 7.43
C SER A 168 -8.95 8.92 8.51
N GLY A 169 -8.21 9.47 9.46
CA GLY A 169 -7.71 8.72 10.60
C GLY A 169 -6.86 9.55 11.53
N GLN A 170 -6.27 8.86 12.50
CA GLN A 170 -5.38 9.42 13.50
C GLN A 170 -4.21 8.47 13.71
N GLY A 171 -3.09 9.00 14.17
CA GLY A 171 -1.92 8.18 14.43
C GLY A 171 -0.99 8.82 15.44
N PHE A 172 0.10 8.11 15.69
CA PHE A 172 1.22 8.64 16.44
C PHE A 172 2.53 8.03 15.93
N PHE A 173 3.62 8.77 16.10
CA PHE A 173 4.95 8.26 15.85
C PHE A 173 5.89 8.55 17.02
N PHE A 174 6.94 7.75 17.10
CA PHE A 174 8.06 7.93 18.00
C PHE A 174 9.32 8.08 17.16
N ASN A 175 10.03 9.18 17.36
CA ASN A 175 11.39 9.30 16.85
C ASN A 175 12.31 8.44 17.70
N ARG A 176 13.31 7.85 17.05
CA ARG A 176 14.45 7.17 17.68
C ARG A 176 15.44 8.21 18.18
N ASP A 177 14.96 9.15 19.01
CA ASP A 177 15.79 10.08 19.77
C ASP A 177 15.93 9.58 21.22
N PRO A 178 16.95 10.04 21.98
CA PRO A 178 17.17 9.60 23.36
C PRO A 178 16.00 9.88 24.31
N GLN A 179 15.09 10.79 23.93
CA GLN A 179 13.94 11.18 24.75
C GLN A 179 12.64 10.47 24.34
N ALA A 180 12.68 9.66 23.26
CA ALA A 180 11.56 8.94 22.65
C ALA A 180 10.28 9.79 22.56
N THR A 181 10.38 11.00 22.01
CA THR A 181 9.24 11.93 21.98
C THR A 181 8.10 11.36 21.13
N LYS A 182 6.91 11.26 21.72
CA LYS A 182 5.68 10.85 21.05
C LYS A 182 5.00 12.04 20.42
N PHE A 183 4.70 11.96 19.13
CA PHE A 183 3.89 12.94 18.42
C PHE A 183 2.61 12.30 17.93
N SER A 184 1.49 12.96 18.15
CA SER A 184 0.19 12.56 17.60
C SER A 184 -0.12 13.36 16.35
N PHE A 185 -0.84 12.75 15.42
CA PHE A 185 -1.25 13.41 14.18
C PHE A 185 -2.64 12.96 13.75
N SER A 186 -3.24 13.78 12.90
CA SER A 186 -4.46 13.43 12.18
C SER A 186 -4.16 13.36 10.69
N PHE A 187 -4.88 12.55 9.94
CA PHE A 187 -4.66 12.47 8.50
C PHE A 187 -5.96 12.31 7.73
N LYS A 188 -5.92 12.75 6.46
CA LYS A 188 -7.06 12.67 5.54
C LYS A 188 -6.59 12.18 4.18
N ARG A 189 -7.45 11.42 3.51
CA ARG A 189 -7.21 10.96 2.14
C ARG A 189 -7.22 12.16 1.20
N VAL A 190 -6.24 12.22 0.33
CA VAL A 190 -6.18 13.24 -0.71
C VAL A 190 -7.08 12.82 -1.87
N ALA A 191 -8.08 13.64 -2.19
CA ALA A 191 -8.95 13.46 -3.34
C ALA A 191 -8.33 14.15 -4.56
N GLY A 192 -7.92 13.41 -5.59
CA GLY A 192 -7.31 14.01 -6.78
C GLY A 192 -6.75 12.98 -7.77
N ARG A 193 -6.26 13.48 -8.91
CA ARG A 193 -5.48 12.67 -9.87
C ARG A 193 -4.09 12.43 -9.29
N ASP A 194 -3.49 11.27 -9.56
CA ASP A 194 -2.16 10.91 -9.06
C ASP A 194 -1.06 11.93 -9.49
N ALA A 195 -1.30 12.72 -10.54
CA ALA A 195 -0.41 13.76 -11.05
C ALA A 195 -0.50 15.13 -10.35
N GLU A 196 -1.35 15.29 -9.33
CA GLU A 196 -1.43 16.55 -8.58
C GLU A 196 -0.13 16.77 -7.77
N SER A 197 0.41 17.99 -7.76
CA SER A 197 1.59 18.29 -6.94
C SER A 197 1.25 18.28 -5.45
N ASP A 198 2.22 17.89 -4.62
CA ASP A 198 2.10 17.88 -3.15
C ASP A 198 1.72 19.27 -2.62
N GLN A 199 2.25 20.31 -3.25
CA GLN A 199 1.91 21.70 -2.98
C GLN A 199 0.41 21.97 -3.15
N SER A 200 -0.17 21.60 -4.31
CA SER A 200 -1.61 21.78 -4.58
C SER A 200 -2.48 21.07 -3.55
N ILE A 201 -2.03 19.92 -3.06
CA ILE A 201 -2.73 19.15 -2.03
C ILE A 201 -2.74 19.88 -0.70
N ILE A 202 -1.60 20.40 -0.26
CA ILE A 202 -1.48 21.18 0.97
C ILE A 202 -2.36 22.42 0.87
N ASP A 203 -2.32 23.13 -0.26
CA ASP A 203 -3.09 24.36 -0.51
C ASP A 203 -4.60 24.17 -0.40
N ARG A 204 -5.12 23.03 -0.87
CA ARG A 204 -6.54 22.72 -0.82
C ARG A 204 -6.99 22.27 0.57
N MET A 205 -6.13 21.59 1.31
CA MET A 205 -6.51 20.88 2.54
C MET A 205 -6.11 21.63 3.81
N THR A 206 -5.33 22.70 3.70
CA THR A 206 -4.97 23.59 4.79
C THR A 206 -5.55 24.97 4.51
N PRO A 207 -6.24 25.62 5.47
CA PRO A 207 -6.62 27.02 5.30
C PRO A 207 -5.35 27.84 5.07
N ALA A 208 -5.40 28.82 4.16
CA ALA A 208 -4.30 29.77 4.03
C ALA A 208 -3.99 30.36 5.42
N PRO A 209 -2.71 30.54 5.79
CA PRO A 209 -2.37 31.22 7.02
C PRO A 209 -3.12 32.55 7.03
N ALA A 210 -3.85 32.82 8.12
CA ALA A 210 -4.54 34.10 8.27
C ALA A 210 -3.51 35.21 8.02
N LEU A 211 -3.79 36.09 7.06
CA LEU A 211 -2.92 37.22 6.79
C LEU A 211 -2.66 37.94 8.12
N PRO A 212 -1.42 38.32 8.42
CA PRO A 212 -1.13 39.06 9.64
C PRO A 212 -2.06 40.28 9.64
N ILE A 213 -2.93 40.35 10.64
CA ILE A 213 -3.79 41.51 10.83
C ILE A 213 -2.82 42.67 11.05
N ALA A 214 -2.72 43.56 10.07
CA ALA A 214 -1.91 44.76 10.20
C ALA A 214 -2.49 45.57 11.35
N VAL A 215 -1.85 45.50 12.51
CA VAL A 215 -2.17 46.36 13.64
C VAL A 215 -1.63 47.74 13.29
N HIS A 216 -2.48 48.58 12.69
CA HIS A 216 -2.19 50.00 12.60
C HIS A 216 -2.15 50.56 14.02
N GLN A 217 -0.95 50.94 14.46
CA GLN A 217 -0.73 51.77 15.64
C GLN A 217 -1.00 53.23 15.32
#